data_AF-A0A535SJN2-F1
#
_entry.id   AF-A0A535SJN2-F1
#
_cell.length_a   1.000
_cell.length_b   1.000
_cell.length_c   1.000
_cell.angle_alpha   90.00
_cell.angle_beta   90.00
_cell.angle_gamma   90.00
#
_symmetry.space_group_name_H-M   'P 1'
#
loop_
_entity.id
_entity.type
_entity.pdbx_description
1 polymer ?
#
loop_
_entity_poly.entity_id
_entity_poly.type
_entity_poly.pdbx_seq_one_letter_code
_entity_poly.pdbx_strand_id
1 'polypeptide(L)'
;DDTLDEALEELTRHRVSWMPIVDVEAVAEGQHVVGVLTAADIVRVYRETLLKDSRRMRGLVEGTVMLEVAVEPGMRMADRPLREAQVPAECLVVSIRRQGELLFPRGGTVIKPGDVVTFLVSPRGEERLQQYLAERVDTAELLLVNR
;
A
#
# COMPACT_ATOMS: atom_id res chain seq x y z
N ASP A 1 5.74 -4.26 22.30
CA ASP A 1 4.51 -4.67 21.59
C ASP A 1 3.57 -5.42 22.50
N ASP A 2 4.04 -6.41 23.27
CA ASP A 2 3.23 -7.23 24.19
C ASP A 2 2.31 -6.45 25.17
N THR A 3 2.74 -5.29 25.70
CA THR A 3 1.97 -4.53 26.70
C THR A 3 0.70 -3.85 26.16
N LEU A 4 0.64 -3.55 24.86
CA LEU A 4 -0.55 -2.95 24.24
C LEU A 4 -1.58 -4.01 23.87
N ASP A 5 -1.12 -5.15 23.35
CA ASP A 5 -1.98 -6.26 22.99
C ASP A 5 -2.69 -6.85 24.22
N GLU A 6 -1.95 -6.99 25.33
CA GLU A 6 -2.52 -7.38 26.63
C GLU A 6 -3.58 -6.38 27.12
N ALA A 7 -3.33 -5.08 26.99
CA ALA A 7 -4.30 -4.05 27.39
C ALA A 7 -5.57 -4.08 26.52
N LEU A 8 -5.45 -4.31 25.21
CA LEU A 8 -6.58 -4.44 24.30
C LEU A 8 -7.40 -5.69 24.57
N GLU A 9 -6.74 -6.80 24.87
CA GLU A 9 -7.40 -8.04 25.26
C GLU A 9 -8.18 -7.83 26.57
N GLU A 10 -7.60 -7.14 27.54
CA GLU A 10 -8.24 -6.90 28.84
C GLU A 10 -9.44 -5.95 28.77
N LEU A 11 -9.35 -4.87 27.97
CA LEU A 11 -10.49 -4.00 27.64
C LEU A 11 -11.67 -4.81 27.07
N THR A 12 -11.36 -5.74 26.16
CA THR A 12 -12.36 -6.56 25.47
C THR A 12 -12.96 -7.61 26.40
N ARG A 13 -12.11 -8.34 27.14
CA ARG A 13 -12.48 -9.41 28.06
C ARG A 13 -13.38 -8.91 29.18
N HIS A 14 -13.08 -7.74 29.73
CA HIS A 14 -13.85 -7.17 30.84
C HIS A 14 -14.95 -6.19 30.43
N ARG A 15 -15.14 -5.97 29.12
CA ARG A 15 -16.15 -5.05 28.56
C ARG A 15 -16.07 -3.64 29.16
N VAL A 16 -14.86 -3.19 29.47
CA VAL A 16 -14.59 -1.86 30.04
C VAL A 16 -14.15 -0.90 28.94
N SER A 17 -14.60 0.35 29.01
CA SER A 17 -14.32 1.36 28.00
C SER A 17 -13.05 2.18 28.28
N TRP A 18 -12.42 1.99 29.44
CA TRP A 18 -11.28 2.75 29.93
C TRP A 18 -10.39 1.89 30.84
N MET A 19 -9.09 2.20 30.87
CA MET A 19 -8.10 1.58 31.75
C MET A 19 -7.10 2.62 32.29
N PRO A 20 -6.68 2.52 33.57
CA PRO A 20 -5.60 3.33 34.11
C PRO A 20 -4.24 2.87 33.56
N ILE A 21 -3.39 3.82 33.19
CA ILE A 21 -1.99 3.59 32.87
C ILE A 21 -1.19 3.83 34.14
N VAL A 22 -0.44 2.81 34.58
CA VAL A 22 0.41 2.89 35.76
C VAL A 22 1.87 2.89 35.35
N ASP A 23 2.69 3.66 36.07
CA ASP A 23 4.13 3.61 35.91
C ASP A 23 4.67 2.31 36.52
N VAL A 24 5.24 1.46 35.67
CA VAL A 24 5.75 0.14 36.06
C VAL A 24 7.08 0.25 36.83
N GLU A 25 7.79 1.37 36.73
CA GLU A 25 9.04 1.63 37.46
C GLU A 25 8.78 2.28 38.83
N ALA A 26 7.67 3.01 38.98
CA ALA A 26 7.27 3.63 40.26
C ALA A 26 6.60 2.66 41.25
N VAL A 27 6.40 1.40 40.87
CA VAL A 27 5.68 0.37 41.66
C VAL A 27 6.31 0.13 43.04
N ALA A 28 7.58 0.51 43.24
CA ALA A 28 8.27 0.40 44.53
C ALA A 28 7.78 1.40 45.60
N GLU A 29 7.17 2.53 45.23
CA GLU A 29 6.74 3.59 46.18
C GLU A 29 5.21 3.83 46.20
N GLY A 30 4.45 2.98 45.52
CA GLY A 30 2.99 3.07 45.41
C GLY A 30 2.54 3.23 43.97
N GLN A 31 1.32 2.75 43.66
CA GLN A 31 0.79 2.76 42.30
C GLN A 31 0.60 4.21 41.81
N HIS A 32 1.55 4.70 41.02
CA HIS A 32 1.43 6.00 40.38
C HIS A 32 0.66 5.86 39.06
N VAL A 33 -0.60 6.29 39.08
CA VAL A 33 -1.43 6.36 37.88
C VAL A 33 -0.98 7.56 37.06
N VAL A 34 -0.38 7.30 35.89
CA VAL A 34 0.15 8.30 34.97
C VAL A 34 -0.96 8.86 34.08
N GLY A 35 -2.03 8.09 33.85
CA GLY A 35 -3.14 8.56 33.03
C GLY A 35 -4.22 7.50 32.82
N VAL A 36 -5.13 7.78 31.89
CA VAL A 36 -6.20 6.88 31.48
C VAL A 36 -6.14 6.70 29.97
N LEU A 37 -6.28 5.46 29.51
CA LEU A 37 -6.46 5.11 28.12
C LEU A 37 -7.89 4.64 27.90
N THR A 38 -8.60 5.21 26.91
CA THR A 38 -9.93 4.73 26.52
C THR A 38 -9.88 4.04 25.17
N ALA A 39 -10.82 3.12 24.95
CA ALA A 39 -11.02 2.51 23.63
C ALA A 39 -11.31 3.58 22.56
N ALA A 40 -11.99 4.67 22.94
CA ALA A 40 -12.24 5.81 22.05
C ALA A 40 -10.95 6.55 21.67
N ASP A 41 -9.99 6.68 22.59
CA ASP A 41 -8.68 7.29 22.31
C ASP A 41 -7.85 6.42 21.36
N ILE A 42 -7.86 5.09 21.57
CA ILE A 42 -7.22 4.13 20.67
C ILE A 42 -7.78 4.27 19.26
N VAL A 43 -9.12 4.24 19.12
CA VAL A 43 -9.79 4.41 17.82
C VAL A 43 -9.50 5.78 17.21
N ARG A 44 -9.47 6.85 18.01
CA ARG A 44 -9.16 8.22 17.56
C ARG A 44 -7.73 8.29 16.99
N VAL A 45 -6.75 7.81 17.74
CA VAL A 45 -5.33 7.80 17.33
C VAL A 45 -5.12 6.90 16.13
N TYR A 46 -5.76 5.74 16.07
CA TYR A 46 -5.72 4.85 14.90
C TYR A 46 -6.29 5.53 13.65
N ARG A 47 -7.47 6.15 13.76
CA ARG A 47 -8.06 6.94 12.66
C ARG A 47 -7.17 8.09 12.24
N GLU A 48 -6.58 8.82 13.18
CA GLU A 48 -5.64 9.90 12.88
C GLU A 48 -4.38 9.38 12.18
N THR A 49 -3.90 8.20 12.54
CA THR A 49 -2.72 7.55 11.97
C THR A 49 -3.00 7.05 10.56
N LEU A 50 -4.13 6.35 10.34
CA LEU A 50 -4.60 6.01 9.00
C LEU A 50 -4.82 7.25 8.13
N LEU A 51 -5.33 8.35 8.70
CA LEU A 51 -5.49 9.62 8.01
C LEU A 51 -4.15 10.30 7.73
N LYS A 52 -3.08 10.00 8.48
CA LYS A 52 -1.69 10.44 8.23
C LYS A 52 -1.00 9.57 7.18
N ASP A 53 -1.25 8.27 7.12
CA ASP A 53 -0.85 7.44 5.96
C ASP A 53 -1.59 7.90 4.69
N SER A 54 -2.88 8.22 4.84
CA SER A 54 -3.65 8.91 3.80
C SER A 54 -3.14 10.32 3.49
N ARG A 55 -2.36 11.01 4.35
CA ARG A 55 -1.70 12.29 3.98
C ARG A 55 -0.67 12.11 2.86
N ARG A 56 -0.09 10.91 2.67
CA ARG A 56 0.66 10.59 1.45
C ARG A 56 -0.23 10.42 0.22
N MET A 57 -1.52 10.11 0.42
CA MET A 57 -2.54 9.96 -0.63
C MET A 57 -3.43 11.19 -0.84
N ARG A 58 -3.33 12.25 -0.02
CA ARG A 58 -4.13 13.51 -0.11
C ARG A 58 -3.90 14.35 -1.36
N GLY A 59 -3.15 13.84 -2.34
CA GLY A 59 -2.99 14.40 -3.68
C GLY A 59 -3.78 13.67 -4.76
N LEU A 60 -4.57 12.63 -4.43
CA LEU A 60 -5.52 12.03 -5.36
C LEU A 60 -6.52 13.09 -5.81
N VAL A 61 -6.34 13.57 -7.04
CA VAL A 61 -7.32 14.41 -7.72
C VAL A 61 -8.67 13.68 -7.67
N GLU A 62 -9.74 14.40 -7.39
CA GLU A 62 -11.10 13.85 -7.41
C GLU A 62 -11.33 13.08 -8.72
N GLY A 63 -11.75 11.81 -8.60
CA GLY A 63 -11.95 10.90 -9.73
C GLY A 63 -10.72 10.11 -10.20
N THR A 64 -9.60 10.15 -9.48
CA THR A 64 -8.46 9.26 -9.78
C THR A 64 -8.77 7.83 -9.30
N VAL A 65 -8.62 6.85 -10.17
CA VAL A 65 -8.93 5.43 -9.92
C VAL A 65 -7.64 4.65 -9.62
N MET A 66 -7.72 3.71 -8.69
CA MET A 66 -6.64 2.76 -8.41
C MET A 66 -7.00 1.39 -8.95
N LEU A 67 -6.11 0.80 -9.76
CA LEU A 67 -6.31 -0.49 -10.42
C LEU A 67 -5.14 -1.42 -10.12
N GLU A 68 -5.41 -2.66 -9.73
CA GLU A 68 -4.40 -3.72 -9.69
C GLU A 68 -4.50 -4.59 -10.95
N VAL A 69 -3.36 -4.84 -11.60
CA VAL A 69 -3.28 -5.64 -12.82
C VAL A 69 -2.29 -6.77 -12.65
N ALA A 70 -2.73 -8.00 -12.88
CA ALA A 70 -1.83 -9.14 -13.00
C ALA A 70 -1.12 -9.10 -14.37
N VAL A 71 0.20 -9.12 -14.36
CA VAL A 71 1.01 -9.07 -15.57
C VAL A 71 1.06 -10.46 -16.19
N GLU A 72 0.57 -10.56 -17.42
CA GLU A 72 0.61 -11.79 -18.20
C GLU A 72 1.76 -11.78 -19.21
N PRO A 73 2.24 -12.96 -19.64
CA PRO A 73 3.13 -13.06 -20.80
C PRO A 73 2.56 -12.36 -22.03
N GLY A 74 3.43 -11.68 -22.76
CA GLY A 74 3.07 -10.94 -23.98
C GLY A 74 2.43 -9.57 -23.75
N MET A 75 2.09 -9.17 -22.52
CA MET A 75 1.70 -7.78 -22.26
C MET A 75 2.85 -6.82 -22.60
N ARG A 76 2.53 -5.63 -23.11
CA ARG A 76 3.53 -4.62 -23.49
C ARG A 76 4.56 -4.28 -22.40
N MET A 77 4.14 -4.30 -21.14
CA MET A 77 5.00 -4.02 -19.99
C MET A 77 5.87 -5.22 -19.55
N ALA A 78 5.53 -6.44 -19.96
CA ALA A 78 6.18 -7.65 -19.49
C ALA A 78 7.64 -7.72 -19.95
N ASP A 79 8.50 -8.18 -19.04
CA ASP A 79 9.95 -8.35 -19.23
C ASP A 79 10.72 -7.07 -19.60
N ARG A 80 10.15 -5.90 -19.30
CA ARG A 80 10.77 -4.60 -19.57
C ARG A 80 10.99 -3.80 -18.29
N PRO A 81 12.05 -2.98 -18.21
CA PRO A 81 12.18 -2.00 -17.15
C PRO A 81 11.05 -0.98 -17.26
N LEU A 82 10.52 -0.52 -16.11
CA LEU A 82 9.36 0.38 -16.07
C LEU A 82 9.52 1.64 -16.94
N ARG A 83 10.74 2.19 -17.03
CA ARG A 83 11.02 3.35 -17.90
C ARG A 83 10.82 3.09 -19.40
N GLU A 84 10.93 1.83 -19.83
CA GLU A 84 10.75 1.38 -21.22
C GLU A 84 9.37 0.74 -21.45
N ALA A 85 8.59 0.54 -20.38
CA ALA A 85 7.25 -0.05 -20.47
C ALA A 85 6.26 0.86 -21.23
N GLN A 86 6.54 2.17 -21.34
CA GLN A 86 5.68 3.13 -22.04
C GLN A 86 4.25 3.18 -21.49
N VAL A 87 4.13 3.06 -20.16
CA VAL A 87 2.87 3.26 -19.43
C VAL A 87 2.30 4.65 -19.80
N PRO A 88 0.98 4.79 -20.02
CA PRO A 88 0.36 6.07 -20.37
C PRO A 88 0.69 7.17 -19.35
N ALA A 89 0.85 8.41 -19.83
CA ALA A 89 1.27 9.55 -19.01
C ALA A 89 0.23 9.92 -17.93
N GLU A 90 -1.03 9.53 -18.13
CA GLU A 90 -2.13 9.70 -17.20
C GLU A 90 -2.11 8.68 -16.05
N CYS A 91 -1.15 7.76 -16.06
CA CYS A 91 -1.01 6.68 -15.08
C CYS A 91 0.30 6.81 -14.29
N LEU A 92 0.23 6.48 -13.00
CA LEU A 92 1.36 6.35 -12.11
C LEU A 92 1.41 4.91 -11.58
N VAL A 93 2.52 4.21 -11.78
CA VAL A 93 2.76 2.94 -11.11
C VAL A 93 3.20 3.22 -9.68
N VAL A 94 2.37 2.80 -8.72
CA VAL A 94 2.60 3.08 -7.28
C VAL A 94 3.30 1.92 -6.58
N SER A 95 3.05 0.69 -6.99
CA SER A 95 3.67 -0.50 -6.41
C SER A 95 3.68 -1.66 -7.39
N ILE A 96 4.58 -2.60 -7.14
CA ILE A 96 4.62 -3.91 -7.81
C ILE A 96 4.67 -4.97 -6.71
N ARG A 97 3.76 -5.94 -6.73
CA ARG A 97 3.75 -7.07 -5.80
C ARG A 97 4.22 -8.31 -6.53
N ARG A 98 5.32 -8.90 -6.07
CA ARG A 98 5.93 -10.12 -6.65
C ARG A 98 6.09 -11.16 -5.56
N GLN A 99 5.52 -12.34 -5.76
CA GLN A 99 5.64 -13.46 -4.81
C GLN A 99 5.26 -13.07 -3.37
N GLY A 100 4.30 -12.15 -3.20
CA GLY A 100 3.85 -11.65 -1.90
C GLY A 100 4.64 -10.45 -1.35
N GLU A 101 5.79 -10.11 -1.92
CA GLU A 101 6.59 -8.96 -1.50
C GLU A 101 6.19 -7.68 -2.24
N LEU A 102 6.23 -6.54 -1.54
CA LEU A 102 5.96 -5.22 -2.11
C LEU A 102 7.27 -4.55 -2.59
N LEU A 103 7.33 -4.23 -3.87
CA LEU A 103 8.44 -3.54 -4.50
C LEU A 103 8.04 -2.10 -4.82
N PHE A 104 8.88 -1.15 -4.41
CA PHE A 104 8.73 0.24 -4.83
C PHE A 104 9.27 0.42 -6.26
N PRO A 105 8.44 0.86 -7.22
CA PRO A 105 8.81 0.97 -8.61
C PRO A 105 9.87 2.05 -8.81
N ARG A 106 10.94 1.69 -9.52
CA ARG A 106 11.97 2.61 -10.04
C ARG A 106 12.02 2.45 -11.55
N GLY A 107 12.59 3.42 -12.26
CA GLY A 107 12.71 3.35 -13.72
C GLY A 107 13.42 2.08 -14.22
N GLY A 108 14.36 1.53 -13.44
CA GLY A 108 15.05 0.27 -13.75
C GLY A 108 14.37 -1.01 -13.24
N THR A 109 13.24 -0.91 -12.53
CA THR A 109 12.53 -2.10 -12.04
C THR A 109 11.94 -2.84 -13.23
N VAL A 110 12.39 -4.08 -13.46
CA VAL A 110 11.88 -4.94 -14.54
C VAL A 110 10.59 -5.61 -14.09
N ILE A 111 9.51 -5.33 -14.83
CA ILE A 111 8.20 -5.92 -14.62
C ILE A 111 8.23 -7.33 -15.21
N LYS A 112 7.74 -8.32 -14.46
CA LYS A 112 7.78 -9.74 -14.85
C LYS A 112 6.37 -10.32 -14.91
N PRO A 113 6.11 -11.29 -15.80
CA PRO A 113 4.89 -12.08 -15.73
C PRO A 113 4.68 -12.66 -14.31
N GLY A 114 3.44 -12.60 -13.82
CA GLY A 114 3.08 -12.98 -12.45
C GLY A 114 3.19 -11.85 -11.42
N ASP A 115 3.73 -10.68 -11.79
CA ASP A 115 3.63 -9.49 -10.95
C ASP A 115 2.18 -9.00 -10.87
N VAL A 116 1.82 -8.37 -9.75
CA VAL A 116 0.62 -7.54 -9.65
C VAL A 116 1.05 -6.09 -9.54
N VAL A 117 0.75 -5.29 -10.56
CA VAL A 117 1.13 -3.87 -10.64
C VAL A 117 -0.07 -3.02 -10.24
N THR A 118 0.13 -2.12 -9.29
CA THR A 118 -0.89 -1.15 -8.88
C THR A 118 -0.67 0.16 -9.64
N PHE A 119 -1.70 0.59 -10.36
CA PHE A 119 -1.76 1.85 -11.09
C PHE A 119 -2.65 2.83 -10.36
N LEU A 120 -2.24 4.08 -10.40
CA LEU A 120 -3.06 5.23 -10.09
C LEU A 120 -3.34 5.98 -11.38
N VAL A 121 -4.61 6.21 -11.70
CA VAL A 121 -5.04 6.62 -13.05
C VAL A 121 -5.93 7.84 -12.94
N SER A 122 -5.60 8.91 -13.65
CA SER A 122 -6.50 10.08 -13.71
C SER A 122 -7.83 9.71 -14.42
N PRO A 123 -8.95 10.41 -14.15
CA PRO A 123 -10.24 10.07 -14.76
C PRO A 123 -10.24 10.11 -16.30
N ARG A 124 -9.30 10.82 -16.93
CA ARG A 124 -9.14 10.87 -18.40
C ARG A 124 -8.27 9.75 -18.97
N GLY A 125 -7.59 8.99 -18.12
CA GLY A 125 -6.58 8.00 -18.50
C GLY A 125 -7.08 6.57 -18.56
N GLU A 126 -8.28 6.27 -18.05
CA GLU A 126 -8.77 4.90 -17.91
C GLU A 126 -8.84 4.16 -19.25
N GLU A 127 -9.41 4.78 -20.28
CA GLU A 127 -9.52 4.18 -21.61
C GLU A 127 -8.14 3.91 -22.23
N ARG A 128 -7.20 4.85 -22.07
CA ARG A 128 -5.81 4.68 -22.57
C ARG A 128 -5.09 3.57 -21.84
N LEU A 129 -5.31 3.43 -20.53
CA LEU A 129 -4.76 2.32 -19.76
C LEU A 129 -5.35 1.00 -20.23
N GLN A 130 -6.67 0.91 -20.42
CA GLN A 130 -7.30 -0.32 -20.90
C GLN A 130 -6.76 -0.76 -22.27
N GLN A 131 -6.62 0.17 -23.21
CA GLN A 131 -6.02 -0.10 -24.52
C GLN A 131 -4.58 -0.61 -24.36
N TYR A 132 -3.77 0.08 -23.58
CA TYR A 132 -2.38 -0.30 -23.31
C TYR A 132 -2.25 -1.69 -22.64
N LEU A 133 -3.17 -2.05 -21.74
CA LEU A 133 -3.20 -3.37 -21.09
C LEU A 133 -3.67 -4.49 -22.04
N ALA A 134 -4.49 -4.15 -23.03
CA ALA A 134 -4.98 -5.08 -24.05
C ALA A 134 -3.92 -5.38 -25.13
N GLU A 135 -2.98 -4.46 -25.35
CA GLU A 135 -1.89 -4.64 -26.32
C GLU A 135 -1.00 -5.82 -25.96
N ARG A 136 -0.85 -6.73 -26.92
CA ARG A 136 0.06 -7.87 -26.84
C ARG A 136 1.21 -7.69 -27.83
N VAL A 137 2.43 -7.93 -27.37
CA VAL A 137 3.63 -7.92 -28.20
C VAL A 137 4.03 -9.37 -28.45
N ASP A 138 4.17 -9.76 -29.71
CA ASP A 138 4.68 -11.08 -30.07
C ASP A 138 6.15 -11.21 -29.64
N THR A 139 6.43 -12.25 -28.85
CA THR A 139 7.77 -12.54 -28.30
C THR A 139 8.85 -12.66 -29.38
N ALA A 140 8.48 -12.90 -30.63
CA ALA A 140 9.39 -13.03 -31.78
C ALA A 140 10.11 -11.73 -32.16
N GLU A 141 9.50 -10.55 -31.97
CA GLU A 141 10.13 -9.27 -32.34
C GLU A 141 11.24 -8.84 -31.36
N LEU A 142 11.17 -9.27 -30.10
CA LEU A 142 12.15 -8.93 -29.06
C LEU A 142 13.53 -9.57 -29.30
N LEU A 143 13.60 -10.67 -30.06
CA LEU A 143 14.85 -11.33 -30.44
C LEU A 143 15.56 -10.67 -31.63
N LEU A 144 14.87 -9.81 -32.39
CA LEU A 144 15.44 -9.15 -33.58
C LEU A 144 16.08 -7.79 -33.26
N VAL A 145 15.70 -7.14 -32.15
CA VAL A 145 16.23 -5.82 -31.76
C VAL A 145 17.58 -5.91 -31.02
N ASN A 146 18.00 -7.10 -30.58
CA ASN A 146 19.29 -7.35 -29.92
C ASN A 146 20.34 -8.04 -30.84
N ARG A 147 20.28 -7.82 -32.15
CA ARG A 147 21.36 -8.17 -33.09
C ARG A 147 22.08 -6.95 -33.63
#